data_AF-A0AAF0T740-F1
#
_entry.id   AF-A0AAF0T740-F1
#
_cell.length_a   1.000
_cell.length_b   1.000
_cell.length_c   1.000
_cell.angle_alpha   90.00
_cell.angle_beta   90.00
_cell.angle_gamma   90.00
#
_symmetry.space_group_name_H-M   'P 1'
#
loop_
_entity.id
_entity.type
_entity.pdbx_description
1 polymer ?
#
loop_
_entity_poly.entity_id
_entity_poly.type
_entity_poly.pdbx_seq_one_letter_code
_entity_poly.pdbx_strand_id
1 'polypeptide(L)'
;MVKKASRLRKLKCHCKEPLKLKLNALQLETLSVNGKILNFTLPATLTKLTLSDVLLPQSELSNIGRLPNLVVLKLEHRAFQQDKWEIEDEEFLNLKVLKLRSLKITTWNASDESLPNLEHLLIENCFNLQEIPSMVGDILTLKMVETKRCGESLEKSVKDIQEVQEGYGNAELKVLIYPLHIKNCNTGLTEIEDCD
;
A
#
# COMPACT_ATOMS: atom_id res chain seq x y z
N MET A 1 12.70 -30.40 8.43
CA MET A 1 11.35 -30.99 8.61
C MET A 1 10.54 -30.09 9.53
N VAL A 2 9.60 -29.30 9.00
CA VAL A 2 8.71 -28.47 9.82
C VAL A 2 7.58 -29.35 10.33
N LYS A 3 7.59 -29.68 11.63
CA LYS A 3 6.51 -30.43 12.28
C LYS A 3 5.20 -29.61 12.25
N LYS A 4 4.22 -30.10 11.51
CA LYS A 4 2.75 -29.97 11.70
C LYS A 4 2.28 -28.67 12.38
N ALA A 5 2.37 -27.54 11.66
CA ALA A 5 1.76 -26.28 12.07
C ALA A 5 0.33 -26.13 11.50
N SER A 6 -0.52 -27.15 11.64
CA SER A 6 -1.86 -27.18 11.02
C SER A 6 -2.88 -26.18 11.59
N ARG A 7 -2.45 -25.29 12.49
CA ARG A 7 -3.27 -24.21 13.08
C ARG A 7 -2.63 -22.82 12.91
N LEU A 8 -1.48 -22.71 12.26
CA LEU A 8 -0.80 -21.44 12.12
C LEU A 8 -1.58 -20.56 11.13
N ARG A 9 -2.24 -19.52 11.66
CA ARG A 9 -3.00 -18.53 10.86
C ARG A 9 -2.24 -17.23 10.63
N LYS A 10 -1.18 -16.99 11.41
CA LYS A 10 -0.38 -15.76 11.33
C LYS A 10 1.08 -16.12 11.24
N LEU A 11 1.80 -15.51 10.31
CA LEU A 11 3.24 -15.71 10.14
C LEU A 11 3.91 -14.35 9.96
N LYS A 12 5.04 -14.15 10.66
CA LYS A 12 5.93 -13.01 10.46
C LYS A 12 7.33 -13.55 10.14
N CYS A 13 7.88 -13.13 9.02
CA CYS A 13 9.20 -13.51 8.55
C CYS A 13 10.09 -12.27 8.48
N HIS A 14 11.32 -12.40 8.98
CA HIS A 14 12.38 -11.42 8.75
C HIS A 14 13.55 -12.16 8.12
N CYS A 15 13.89 -11.80 6.88
CA CYS A 15 14.81 -12.55 6.04
C CYS A 15 16.06 -11.70 5.82
N LYS A 16 17.20 -12.15 6.35
CA LYS A 16 18.49 -11.48 6.11
C LYS A 16 19.06 -11.80 4.74
N GLU A 17 18.67 -12.94 4.17
CA GLU A 17 19.07 -13.40 2.85
C GLU A 17 17.84 -13.64 1.97
N PRO A 18 17.98 -13.58 0.62
CA PRO A 18 16.86 -13.79 -0.27
C PRO A 18 16.25 -15.19 -0.13
N LEU A 19 14.96 -15.29 0.21
CA LEU A 19 14.27 -16.57 0.40
C LEU A 19 13.29 -16.90 -0.74
N LYS A 20 13.01 -18.20 -0.88
CA LYS A 20 11.86 -18.72 -1.62
C LYS A 20 10.80 -19.16 -0.60
N LEU A 21 9.64 -18.50 -0.60
CA LEU A 21 8.56 -18.78 0.37
C LEU A 21 7.41 -19.52 -0.31
N LYS A 22 7.31 -20.83 -0.12
CA LYS A 22 6.15 -21.62 -0.57
C LYS A 22 5.17 -21.79 0.59
N LEU A 23 4.12 -20.97 0.62
CA LEU A 23 3.15 -20.90 1.73
C LEU A 23 1.73 -21.31 1.31
N ASN A 24 1.52 -21.65 0.04
CA ASN A 24 0.22 -22.00 -0.53
C ASN A 24 -0.45 -23.23 0.13
N ALA A 25 0.31 -24.13 0.73
CA ALA A 25 -0.23 -25.29 1.46
C ALA A 25 -0.69 -24.96 2.90
N LEU A 26 -0.50 -23.72 3.36
CA LEU A 26 -0.87 -23.27 4.69
C LEU A 26 -2.22 -22.54 4.67
N GLN A 27 -2.94 -22.54 5.79
CA GLN A 27 -4.17 -21.76 5.97
C GLN A 27 -3.85 -20.45 6.71
N LEU A 28 -2.96 -19.63 6.15
CA LEU A 28 -2.58 -18.36 6.74
C LEU A 28 -3.59 -17.28 6.36
N GLU A 29 -4.06 -16.55 7.37
CA GLU A 29 -4.88 -15.35 7.22
C GLU A 29 -4.01 -14.09 7.22
N THR A 30 -2.91 -14.09 7.98
CA THR A 30 -2.00 -12.94 8.08
C THR A 30 -0.57 -13.34 7.78
N LEU A 31 0.07 -12.59 6.89
CA LEU A 31 1.48 -12.73 6.57
C LEU A 31 2.16 -11.36 6.64
N SER A 32 3.29 -11.31 7.33
CA SER A 32 4.20 -10.17 7.30
C SER A 32 5.59 -10.66 6.88
N VAL A 33 6.15 -10.08 5.83
CA VAL A 33 7.51 -10.39 5.39
C VAL A 33 8.32 -9.12 5.37
N ASN A 34 9.48 -9.16 6.01
CA ASN A 34 10.51 -8.14 5.90
C ASN A 34 11.78 -8.77 5.31
N GLY A 35 12.33 -8.16 4.27
CA GLY A 35 13.54 -8.60 3.59
C GLY A 35 13.28 -9.16 2.19
N LYS A 36 14.35 -9.26 1.40
CA LYS A 36 14.28 -9.58 -0.04
C LYS A 36 13.69 -10.98 -0.26
N ILE A 37 12.77 -11.10 -1.22
CA ILE A 37 12.18 -12.38 -1.61
C ILE A 37 12.50 -12.65 -3.08
N LEU A 38 12.91 -13.88 -3.41
CA LEU A 38 13.16 -14.27 -4.81
C LEU A 38 11.90 -14.77 -5.51
N ASN A 39 11.04 -15.45 -4.76
CA ASN A 39 9.77 -15.98 -5.22
C ASN A 39 8.91 -16.30 -3.99
N PHE A 40 7.61 -16.04 -4.04
CA PHE A 40 6.68 -16.58 -3.07
C PHE A 40 5.45 -17.18 -3.74
N THR A 41 4.80 -18.11 -3.04
CA THR A 41 3.47 -18.62 -3.37
C THR A 41 2.60 -18.41 -2.16
N LEU A 42 1.64 -17.48 -2.25
CA LEU A 42 0.75 -17.12 -1.15
C LEU A 42 -0.47 -18.04 -1.10
N PRO A 43 -0.99 -18.33 0.10
CA PRO A 43 -2.24 -19.07 0.24
C PRO A 43 -3.43 -18.18 -0.10
N ALA A 44 -4.43 -18.75 -0.79
CA ALA A 44 -5.66 -18.04 -1.15
C ALA A 44 -6.49 -17.60 0.06
N THR A 45 -6.22 -18.15 1.26
CA THR A 45 -6.90 -17.80 2.52
C THR A 45 -6.40 -16.50 3.15
N LEU A 46 -5.38 -15.87 2.56
CA LEU A 46 -4.75 -14.69 3.12
C LEU A 46 -5.69 -13.48 3.07
N THR A 47 -5.94 -12.88 4.23
CA THR A 47 -6.77 -11.69 4.39
C THR A 47 -5.97 -10.43 4.68
N LYS A 48 -4.76 -10.58 5.24
CA LYS A 48 -3.85 -9.47 5.54
C LYS A 48 -2.43 -9.79 5.10
N LEU A 49 -1.86 -8.91 4.28
CA LEU A 49 -0.49 -8.98 3.83
C LEU A 49 0.28 -7.71 4.19
N THR A 50 1.48 -7.86 4.71
CA THR A 50 2.42 -6.76 4.94
C THR A 50 3.77 -7.14 4.37
N LEU A 51 4.31 -6.30 3.48
CA LEU A 51 5.59 -6.54 2.81
C LEU A 51 6.50 -5.34 3.01
N SER A 52 7.73 -5.61 3.43
CA SER A 52 8.78 -4.62 3.64
C SER A 52 10.10 -5.13 3.06
N ASP A 53 10.84 -4.27 2.37
CA ASP A 53 12.15 -4.55 1.77
C ASP A 53 12.18 -5.75 0.81
N VAL A 54 11.07 -5.99 0.12
CA VAL A 54 10.87 -7.17 -0.73
C VAL A 54 11.31 -6.97 -2.18
N LEU A 55 11.29 -5.74 -2.71
CA LEU A 55 11.64 -5.39 -4.10
C LEU A 55 10.89 -6.22 -5.15
N LEU A 56 9.55 -6.19 -5.13
CA LEU A 56 8.74 -6.97 -6.05
C LEU A 56 8.65 -6.33 -7.44
N PRO A 57 8.76 -7.12 -8.52
CA PRO A 57 8.38 -6.67 -9.85
C PRO A 57 6.86 -6.56 -9.96
N GLN A 58 6.40 -5.77 -10.95
CA GLN A 58 4.99 -5.56 -11.26
C GLN A 58 4.18 -6.87 -11.35
N SER A 59 4.72 -7.91 -12.00
CA SER A 59 4.06 -9.21 -12.15
C SER A 59 3.70 -9.89 -10.82
N GLU A 60 4.53 -9.73 -9.78
CA GLU A 60 4.25 -10.31 -8.46
C GLU A 60 3.23 -9.48 -7.67
N LEU A 61 3.19 -8.16 -7.89
CA LEU A 61 2.15 -7.29 -7.33
C LEU A 61 0.78 -7.61 -7.92
N SER A 62 0.72 -7.85 -9.24
CA SER A 62 -0.50 -8.33 -9.92
C SER A 62 -0.98 -9.69 -9.38
N ASN A 63 -0.04 -10.62 -9.11
CA ASN A 63 -0.39 -11.89 -8.45
C ASN A 63 -1.00 -11.69 -7.05
N ILE A 64 -0.50 -10.72 -6.28
CA ILE A 64 -1.10 -10.33 -4.99
C ILE A 64 -2.48 -9.71 -5.21
N GLY A 65 -2.64 -8.88 -6.25
CA GLY A 65 -3.91 -8.26 -6.64
C GLY A 65 -5.02 -9.28 -6.89
N ARG A 66 -4.67 -10.45 -7.43
CA ARG A 66 -5.61 -11.54 -7.72
C ARG A 66 -5.90 -12.45 -6.53
N LEU A 67 -5.42 -12.13 -5.33
CA LEU A 67 -5.73 -12.94 -4.14
C LEU A 67 -7.20 -12.78 -3.74
N PRO A 68 -7.97 -13.88 -3.69
CA PRO A 68 -9.42 -13.81 -3.60
C PRO A 68 -9.95 -13.32 -2.26
N ASN A 69 -9.16 -13.39 -1.19
CA ASN A 69 -9.61 -13.01 0.16
C ASN A 69 -8.83 -11.84 0.76
N LEU A 70 -7.96 -11.17 -0.01
CA LEU A 70 -7.09 -10.14 0.52
C LEU A 70 -7.88 -8.86 0.83
N VAL A 71 -7.97 -8.52 2.11
CA VAL A 71 -8.72 -7.37 2.61
C VAL A 71 -7.81 -6.21 3.01
N VAL A 72 -6.61 -6.52 3.52
CA VAL A 72 -5.64 -5.52 3.98
C VAL A 72 -4.29 -5.76 3.33
N LEU A 73 -3.78 -4.75 2.65
CA LEU A 73 -2.44 -4.73 2.07
C LEU A 73 -1.63 -3.57 2.66
N LYS A 74 -0.42 -3.88 3.10
CA LYS A 74 0.56 -2.90 3.52
C LYS A 74 1.85 -3.11 2.76
N LEU A 75 2.28 -2.10 2.01
CA LEU A 75 3.53 -2.07 1.28
C LEU A 75 4.41 -1.00 1.93
N GLU A 76 5.50 -1.44 2.52
CA GLU A 76 6.42 -0.61 3.30
C GLU A 76 7.82 -0.72 2.70
N HIS A 77 8.65 0.31 2.84
CA HIS A 77 10.11 0.30 2.59
C HIS A 77 10.58 -0.53 1.37
N ARG A 78 10.93 0.08 0.24
CA ARG A 78 11.49 -0.67 -0.92
C ARG A 78 10.63 -1.89 -1.34
N ALA A 79 9.31 -1.78 -1.27
CA ALA A 79 8.40 -2.85 -1.65
C ALA A 79 8.39 -3.13 -3.17
N PHE A 80 8.70 -2.12 -3.98
CA PHE A 80 8.69 -2.17 -5.43
C PHE A 80 10.11 -2.27 -5.98
N GLN A 81 10.29 -3.01 -7.07
CA GLN A 81 11.53 -3.04 -7.82
C GLN A 81 11.69 -1.79 -8.71
N GLN A 82 10.58 -1.30 -9.26
CA GLN A 82 10.49 -0.05 -10.01
C GLN A 82 9.90 1.07 -9.15
N ASP A 83 10.01 2.31 -9.60
CA ASP A 83 9.39 3.48 -8.97
C ASP A 83 7.94 3.71 -9.42
N LYS A 84 7.40 2.83 -10.27
CA LYS A 84 6.02 2.86 -10.75
C LYS A 84 5.26 1.66 -10.24
N TRP A 85 3.99 1.88 -9.90
CA TRP A 85 3.04 0.83 -9.60
C TRP A 85 1.81 0.98 -10.47
N GLU A 86 1.48 -0.08 -11.20
CA GLU A 86 0.28 -0.17 -12.04
C GLU A 86 -0.67 -1.19 -11.41
N ILE A 87 -1.96 -0.88 -11.37
CA ILE A 87 -3.00 -1.83 -10.99
C ILE A 87 -3.86 -2.07 -12.22
N GLU A 88 -3.86 -3.31 -12.71
CA GLU A 88 -4.59 -3.71 -13.91
C GLU A 88 -6.05 -4.06 -13.59
N ASP A 89 -6.84 -4.34 -14.63
CA ASP A 89 -8.23 -4.75 -14.54
C ASP A 89 -8.39 -5.97 -13.61
N GLU A 90 -9.50 -6.00 -12.88
CA GLU A 90 -9.88 -7.09 -11.97
C GLU A 90 -8.87 -7.38 -10.84
N GLU A 91 -7.99 -6.42 -10.49
CA GLU A 91 -7.07 -6.55 -9.36
C GLU A 91 -7.60 -5.93 -8.06
N PHE A 92 -7.24 -6.54 -6.94
CA PHE A 92 -7.55 -6.11 -5.58
C PHE A 92 -9.06 -5.98 -5.29
N LEU A 93 -9.87 -6.85 -5.90
CA LEU A 93 -11.34 -6.80 -5.82
C LEU A 93 -11.92 -6.83 -4.41
N ASN A 94 -11.25 -7.45 -3.44
CA ASN A 94 -11.72 -7.54 -2.05
C ASN A 94 -10.95 -6.63 -1.08
N LEU A 95 -10.05 -5.79 -1.59
CA LEU A 95 -9.21 -4.95 -0.77
C LEU A 95 -10.00 -3.79 -0.18
N LYS A 96 -9.99 -3.67 1.15
CA LYS A 96 -10.66 -2.59 1.89
C LYS A 96 -9.67 -1.59 2.46
N VAL A 97 -8.45 -2.01 2.76
CA VAL A 97 -7.42 -1.16 3.36
C VAL A 97 -6.11 -1.29 2.60
N LEU A 98 -5.62 -0.16 2.09
CA LEU A 98 -4.33 -0.05 1.45
C LEU A 98 -3.45 0.92 2.25
N LYS A 99 -2.28 0.44 2.70
CA LYS A 99 -1.24 1.26 3.32
C LYS A 99 0.01 1.27 2.46
N LEU A 100 0.47 2.47 2.12
CA LEU A 100 1.72 2.75 1.41
C LEU A 100 2.64 3.53 2.35
N ARG A 101 3.80 2.98 2.71
CA ARG A 101 4.69 3.60 3.72
C ARG A 101 6.16 3.64 3.30
N SER A 102 6.77 4.83 3.35
CA SER A 102 8.21 5.01 3.15
C SER A 102 8.68 4.41 1.82
N LEU A 103 7.91 4.63 0.76
CA LEU A 103 8.16 4.11 -0.58
C LEU A 103 8.84 5.17 -1.44
N LYS A 104 9.69 4.72 -2.36
CA LYS A 104 10.34 5.57 -3.36
C LYS A 104 9.60 5.54 -4.71
N ILE A 105 8.28 5.35 -4.67
CA ILE A 105 7.46 5.39 -5.87
C ILE A 105 7.23 6.84 -6.30
N THR A 106 7.17 7.06 -7.61
CA THR A 106 6.91 8.35 -8.25
C THR A 106 5.53 8.36 -8.90
N THR A 107 5.10 7.21 -9.44
CA THR A 107 3.85 7.05 -10.19
C THR A 107 3.03 5.91 -9.60
N TRP A 108 1.74 6.13 -9.44
CA TRP A 108 0.76 5.10 -9.13
C TRP A 108 -0.42 5.26 -10.09
N ASN A 109 -0.68 4.23 -10.89
CA ASN A 109 -1.81 4.14 -11.82
C ASN A 109 -2.71 2.98 -11.42
N ALA A 110 -4.01 3.12 -11.66
CA ALA A 110 -5.00 2.09 -11.43
C ALA A 110 -6.08 2.14 -12.50
N SER A 111 -6.51 0.95 -12.95
CA SER A 111 -7.66 0.80 -13.84
C SER A 111 -8.97 1.11 -13.10
N ASP A 112 -9.97 1.62 -13.83
CA ASP A 112 -11.33 1.87 -13.34
C ASP A 112 -12.04 0.59 -12.84
N GLU A 113 -11.57 -0.59 -13.25
CA GLU A 113 -12.09 -1.90 -12.83
C GLU A 113 -11.35 -2.50 -11.62
N SER A 114 -10.45 -1.73 -11.01
CA SER A 114 -9.65 -2.15 -9.85
C SER A 114 -10.12 -1.52 -8.53
N LEU A 115 -9.75 -2.15 -7.40
CA LEU A 115 -10.04 -1.61 -6.06
C LEU A 115 -11.51 -1.23 -5.73
N PRO A 116 -12.55 -1.91 -6.28
CA PRO A 116 -13.95 -1.45 -6.18
C PRO A 116 -14.50 -1.40 -4.74
N ASN A 117 -13.83 -2.05 -3.79
CA ASN A 117 -14.24 -2.16 -2.38
C ASN A 117 -13.31 -1.40 -1.42
N LEU A 118 -12.42 -0.55 -1.93
CA LEU A 118 -11.48 0.19 -1.09
C LEU A 118 -12.25 1.14 -0.15
N GLU A 119 -11.97 1.02 1.15
CA GLU A 119 -12.61 1.85 2.19
C GLU A 119 -11.62 2.85 2.81
N HIS A 120 -10.34 2.49 2.90
CA HIS A 120 -9.32 3.31 3.53
C HIS A 120 -7.99 3.24 2.78
N LEU A 121 -7.51 4.40 2.35
CA LEU A 121 -6.18 4.62 1.80
C LEU A 121 -5.31 5.42 2.77
N LEU A 122 -4.16 4.87 3.16
CA LEU A 122 -3.16 5.54 3.98
C LEU A 122 -1.83 5.62 3.24
N ILE A 123 -1.32 6.84 3.04
CA ILE A 123 -0.01 7.08 2.43
C ILE A 123 0.87 7.85 3.43
N GLU A 124 2.01 7.27 3.78
CA GLU A 124 2.90 7.80 4.82
C GLU A 124 4.34 7.86 4.32
N ASN A 125 5.03 8.99 4.45
CA ASN A 125 6.44 9.15 4.06
C ASN A 125 6.75 8.79 2.58
N CYS A 126 5.82 9.07 1.65
CA CYS A 126 5.99 8.84 0.21
C CYS A 126 6.23 10.17 -0.51
N PHE A 127 7.39 10.80 -0.28
CA PHE A 127 7.67 12.18 -0.72
C PHE A 127 7.67 12.39 -2.24
N ASN A 128 7.96 11.34 -3.01
CA ASN A 128 8.10 11.44 -4.46
C ASN A 128 6.83 11.09 -5.23
N LEU A 129 5.83 10.50 -4.56
CA LEU A 129 4.57 10.16 -5.20
C LEU A 129 3.84 11.46 -5.53
N GLN A 130 3.50 11.65 -6.80
CA GLN A 130 2.91 12.91 -7.25
C GLN A 130 1.41 12.97 -7.01
N GLU A 131 0.70 11.87 -7.25
CA GLU A 131 -0.75 11.84 -7.21
C GLU A 131 -1.28 10.44 -6.86
N ILE A 132 -2.54 10.41 -6.45
CA ILE A 132 -3.36 9.20 -6.37
C ILE A 132 -4.08 9.07 -7.72
N PRO A 133 -4.25 7.85 -8.29
CA PRO A 133 -5.06 7.67 -9.48
C PRO A 133 -6.45 8.32 -9.34
N SER A 134 -6.88 9.07 -10.34
CA SER A 134 -8.17 9.79 -10.29
C SER A 134 -9.35 8.87 -10.03
N MET A 135 -9.32 7.64 -10.55
CA MET A 135 -10.36 6.63 -10.34
C MET A 135 -10.57 6.28 -8.86
N VAL A 136 -9.56 6.47 -7.99
CA VAL A 136 -9.73 6.27 -6.54
C VAL A 136 -10.74 7.27 -5.99
N GLY A 137 -10.78 8.47 -6.58
CA GLY A 137 -11.78 9.48 -6.30
C GLY A 137 -13.16 9.18 -6.82
N ASP A 138 -13.38 8.10 -7.59
CA ASP A 138 -14.71 7.64 -8.04
C ASP A 138 -15.19 6.40 -7.24
N ILE A 139 -14.37 5.86 -6.34
CA ILE A 139 -14.71 4.69 -5.53
C ILE A 139 -15.75 5.06 -4.46
N LEU A 140 -16.99 4.60 -4.67
CA LEU A 140 -18.12 4.89 -3.77
C LEU A 140 -17.95 4.34 -2.35
N THR A 141 -17.15 3.28 -2.17
CA THR A 141 -16.90 2.69 -0.84
C THR A 141 -15.83 3.43 -0.04
N LEU A 142 -15.12 4.38 -0.66
CA LEU A 142 -14.00 5.08 -0.03
C LEU A 142 -14.52 6.00 1.07
N LYS A 143 -14.10 5.71 2.30
CA LYS A 143 -14.51 6.45 3.51
C LYS A 143 -13.39 7.34 4.03
N MET A 144 -12.15 7.00 3.74
CA MET A 144 -11.00 7.69 4.32
C MET A 144 -9.78 7.70 3.41
N VAL A 145 -9.21 8.88 3.23
CA VAL A 145 -7.87 9.08 2.67
C VAL A 145 -7.03 9.83 3.70
N GLU A 146 -5.93 9.21 4.11
CA GLU A 146 -5.01 9.79 5.08
C GLU A 146 -3.61 9.90 4.44
N THR A 147 -3.05 11.12 4.44
CA THR A 147 -1.65 11.34 4.06
C THR A 147 -0.85 11.87 5.24
N LYS A 148 0.36 11.32 5.41
CA LYS A 148 1.28 11.69 6.49
C LYS A 148 2.66 11.93 5.93
N ARG A 149 3.22 13.11 6.19
CA ARG A 149 4.58 13.48 5.79
C ARG A 149 4.81 13.15 4.30
N CYS A 150 4.00 13.70 3.41
CA CYS A 150 4.10 13.49 1.97
C CYS A 150 4.46 14.81 1.25
N GLY A 151 4.70 14.75 -0.06
CA GLY A 151 4.96 15.94 -0.86
C GLY A 151 3.69 16.73 -1.15
N GLU A 152 3.82 18.04 -1.32
CA GLU A 152 2.69 18.95 -1.59
C GLU A 152 1.87 18.55 -2.82
N SER A 153 2.51 17.96 -3.83
CA SER A 153 1.86 17.44 -5.05
C SER A 153 0.79 16.40 -4.71
N LEU A 154 1.14 15.42 -3.84
CA LEU A 154 0.21 14.38 -3.40
C LEU A 154 -0.90 14.97 -2.53
N GLU A 155 -0.55 15.89 -1.63
CA GLU A 155 -1.55 16.56 -0.77
C GLU A 155 -2.57 17.34 -1.60
N LYS A 156 -2.14 17.95 -2.70
CA LYS A 156 -3.04 18.59 -3.66
C LYS A 156 -3.94 17.57 -4.35
N SER A 157 -3.38 16.50 -4.92
CA SER A 157 -4.15 15.43 -5.55
C SER A 157 -5.24 14.84 -4.63
N VAL A 158 -4.93 14.67 -3.34
CA VAL A 158 -5.88 14.19 -2.33
C VAL A 158 -7.02 15.20 -2.08
N LYS A 159 -6.72 16.50 -2.07
CA LYS A 159 -7.74 17.56 -1.96
C LYS A 159 -8.62 17.62 -3.20
N ASP A 160 -8.04 17.49 -4.38
CA ASP A 160 -8.79 17.47 -5.64
C ASP A 160 -9.82 16.31 -5.63
N ILE A 161 -9.45 15.13 -5.12
CA ILE A 161 -10.39 14.00 -4.92
C ILE A 161 -11.52 14.36 -3.96
N GLN A 162 -11.22 15.07 -2.86
CA GLN A 162 -12.23 15.51 -1.91
C GLN A 162 -13.25 16.46 -2.57
N GLU A 163 -12.77 17.45 -3.32
CA GLU A 163 -13.62 18.44 -4.00
C GLU A 163 -14.54 17.77 -5.04
N VAL A 164 -14.02 16.79 -5.79
CA VAL A 164 -14.81 16.00 -6.75
C VAL A 164 -15.92 15.22 -6.03
N GLN A 165 -15.59 14.53 -4.93
CA GLN A 165 -16.55 13.75 -4.15
C GLN A 165 -17.61 14.63 -3.46
N GLU A 166 -17.23 15.81 -2.95
CA GLU A 166 -18.16 16.81 -2.43
C GLU A 166 -19.10 17.32 -3.53
N GLY A 167 -18.59 17.53 -4.75
CA GLY A 167 -19.39 17.87 -5.93
C GLY A 167 -20.44 16.81 -6.30
N TYR A 168 -20.15 15.53 -6.04
CA TYR A 168 -21.10 14.42 -6.18
C TYR A 168 -22.02 14.22 -4.96
N GLY A 169 -21.88 15.03 -3.91
CA GLY A 169 -22.68 14.96 -2.70
C GLY A 169 -22.22 13.92 -1.67
N ASN A 170 -21.02 13.35 -1.84
CA ASN A 170 -20.44 12.43 -0.85
C ASN A 170 -19.75 13.19 0.29
N ALA A 171 -20.55 13.65 1.26
CA ALA A 171 -20.05 14.32 2.45
C ALA A 171 -19.42 13.37 3.49
N GLU A 172 -19.43 12.05 3.27
CA GLU A 172 -18.93 11.06 4.24
C GLU A 172 -17.43 10.77 4.10
N LEU A 173 -16.83 11.10 2.95
CA LEU A 173 -15.40 10.93 2.72
C LEU A 173 -14.58 11.80 3.68
N LYS A 174 -13.73 11.16 4.50
CA LYS A 174 -12.81 11.86 5.40
C LYS A 174 -11.43 11.96 4.79
N VAL A 175 -10.97 13.18 4.57
CA VAL A 175 -9.60 13.46 4.14
C VAL A 175 -8.79 14.05 5.29
N LEU A 176 -7.69 13.40 5.65
CA LEU A 176 -6.76 13.85 6.69
C LEU A 176 -5.37 14.02 6.11
N ILE A 177 -4.82 15.24 6.20
CA ILE A 177 -3.49 15.58 5.69
C ILE A 177 -2.64 16.05 6.86
N TYR A 178 -1.54 15.33 7.10
CA TYR A 178 -0.54 15.66 8.12
C TYR A 178 0.77 16.03 7.42
N PRO A 179 0.99 17.33 7.14
CA PRO A 179 2.11 17.77 6.32
C PRO A 179 3.46 17.55 7.00
N LEU A 180 4.52 17.53 6.19
CA LEU A 180 5.88 17.69 6.70
C LEU A 180 6.06 19.12 7.21
N HIS A 181 6.39 19.28 8.49
CA HIS A 181 6.90 20.56 8.98
C HIS A 181 8.37 20.71 8.58
N ILE A 182 8.64 21.28 7.40
CA ILE A 182 10.00 21.70 7.04
C ILE A 182 10.22 23.08 7.66
N LYS A 183 10.99 23.16 8.76
CA LYS A 183 11.53 24.45 9.21
C LYS A 183 12.64 24.85 8.25
N ASN A 184 12.47 25.97 7.55
CA ASN A 184 13.58 26.64 6.87
C ASN A 184 14.52 27.23 7.93
N CYS A 185 15.49 26.44 8.39
CA CYS A 185 16.68 27.01 9.00
C CYS A 185 17.51 27.65 7.88
N ASN A 186 17.82 28.94 8.00
CA ASN A 186 18.63 29.73 7.05
C ASN A 186 20.11 29.25 6.97
N THR A 187 20.38 27.97 7.17
CA THR A 187 21.70 27.35 7.26
C THR A 187 21.81 26.13 6.34
N GLY A 188 21.38 26.22 5.08
CA GLY A 188 21.82 25.35 3.98
C GLY A 188 21.71 23.82 4.14
N LEU A 189 21.03 23.32 5.16
CA LEU A 189 20.88 21.90 5.49
C LEU A 189 19.45 21.67 5.96
N THR A 190 18.71 20.83 5.24
CA THR A 190 17.37 20.37 5.65
C THR A 190 17.53 19.22 6.63
N GLU A 191 17.40 19.50 7.92
CA GLU A 191 17.21 18.46 8.93
C GLU A 191 15.73 18.04 8.95
N ILE A 192 15.50 16.73 8.87
CA ILE A 192 14.18 16.11 9.00
C ILE A 192 14.01 15.76 10.48
N GLU A 193 13.15 16.47 11.22
CA GLU A 193 12.73 16.02 12.55
C GLU A 193 11.77 14.83 12.41
N ASP A 194 12.09 13.73 13.08
CA ASP A 194 11.13 12.66 13.36
C ASP A 194 10.33 13.04 14.61
N CYS A 195 9.02 13.22 14.46
CA CYS A 195 8.14 13.37 15.63
C CYS A 195 7.87 11.99 16.24
N ASP A 196 8.06 11.90 17.57
CA ASP A 196 7.81 10.74 18.45
C ASP A 196 6.39 10.17 18.37
#